data_AF-A0A2Z5JHR7-F1
#
_entry.id   AF-A0A2Z5JHR7-F1
#
_cell.length_a   1.000
_cell.length_b   1.000
_cell.length_c   1.000
_cell.angle_alpha   90.00
_cell.angle_beta   90.00
_cell.angle_gamma   90.00
#
_symmetry.space_group_name_H-M   'P 1'
#
loop_
_entity.id
_entity.type
_entity.pdbx_description
1 polymer ?
#
loop_
_entity_poly.entity_id
_entity_poly.type
_entity_poly.pdbx_seq_one_letter_code
_entity_poly.pdbx_strand_id
1 'polypeptide(L)'
;MPSYSDVQKAVRVEKFRIWFAWLSGNAIMLIIAGATRDISVVSTITQILFTVCFFLLTFVAIRMSNALNRKALAARREVLGDDL
;
A
#
# COMPACT_ATOMS: atom_id res chain seq x y z
N MET A 1 9.23 26.27 8.63
CA MET A 1 8.91 24.84 8.82
C MET A 1 7.51 24.59 8.30
N PRO A 2 7.23 23.45 7.65
CA PRO A 2 5.86 23.07 7.29
C PRO A 2 4.98 23.09 8.53
N SER A 3 3.73 23.56 8.41
CA SER A 3 2.78 23.45 9.52
C SER A 3 2.47 21.97 9.77
N TYR A 4 2.20 21.58 11.01
CA TYR A 4 1.72 20.23 11.35
C TYR A 4 0.59 19.74 10.45
N SER A 5 -0.34 20.64 10.09
CA SER A 5 -1.43 20.35 9.16
C SER A 5 -0.96 19.92 7.78
N ASP A 6 0.15 20.47 7.30
CA ASP A 6 0.68 20.20 5.97
C ASP A 6 1.33 18.82 5.94
N VAL A 7 2.05 18.46 7.01
CA VAL A 7 2.63 17.12 7.18
C VAL A 7 1.54 16.05 7.22
N GLN A 8 0.46 16.29 7.97
CA GLN A 8 -0.67 15.34 8.04
C GLN A 8 -1.38 15.18 6.69
N LYS A 9 -1.63 16.28 5.98
CA LYS A 9 -2.24 16.24 4.64
C LYS A 9 -1.35 15.47 3.66
N ALA A 10 -0.05 15.74 3.64
CA ALA A 10 0.91 15.03 2.80
C ALA A 10 0.95 13.53 3.10
N VAL A 11 1.01 13.15 4.38
CA VAL A 11 0.95 11.73 4.80
C VAL A 11 -0.35 11.05 4.35
N ARG A 12 -1.49 11.73 4.44
CA ARG A 12 -2.78 11.18 4.01
C ARG A 12 -2.80 10.94 2.50
N VAL A 13 -2.36 11.92 1.72
CA VAL A 13 -2.29 11.81 0.25
C VAL A 13 -1.37 10.66 -0.15
N GLU A 14 -0.20 10.54 0.50
CA GLU A 14 0.75 9.50 0.14
C GLU A 14 0.25 8.10 0.49
N LYS A 15 -0.40 7.92 1.65
CA LYS A 15 -1.09 6.66 1.98
C LYS A 15 -2.15 6.31 0.95
N PHE A 16 -2.96 7.30 0.54
CA PHE A 16 -3.98 7.07 -0.48
C PHE A 16 -3.37 6.60 -1.79
N ARG A 17 -2.27 7.23 -2.23
CA ARG A 17 -1.53 6.82 -3.46
C ARG A 17 -0.98 5.40 -3.36
N ILE A 18 -0.42 5.01 -2.21
CA ILE A 18 0.09 3.65 -1.98
C ILE A 18 -1.05 2.63 -2.11
N TRP A 19 -2.18 2.86 -1.44
CA TRP A 19 -3.32 1.95 -1.49
C TRP A 19 -3.99 1.93 -2.87
N PHE A 20 -4.04 3.06 -3.56
CA PHE A 20 -4.55 3.14 -4.93
C PHE A 20 -3.66 2.37 -5.91
N ALA A 21 -2.33 2.48 -5.79
CA ALA A 21 -1.38 1.71 -6.59
C ALA A 21 -1.50 0.21 -6.33
N TRP A 22 -1.60 -0.19 -5.05
CA TRP A 22 -1.85 -1.58 -4.66
C TRP A 22 -3.16 -2.10 -5.27
N LEU A 23 -4.26 -1.35 -5.17
CA LEU A 23 -5.55 -1.78 -5.71
C LEU A 23 -5.51 -1.93 -7.24
N SER A 24 -4.92 -0.94 -7.91
CA SER A 24 -4.76 -0.95 -9.38
C SER A 24 -3.94 -2.15 -9.85
N GLY A 25 -2.82 -2.44 -9.18
CA GLY A 25 -1.99 -3.60 -9.51
C GLY A 25 -2.73 -4.93 -9.34
N ASN A 26 -3.50 -5.07 -8.25
CA ASN A 26 -4.30 -6.28 -8.02
C ASN A 26 -5.45 -6.43 -9.02
N ALA A 27 -6.09 -5.33 -9.44
CA ALA A 27 -7.10 -5.37 -10.48
C ALA A 27 -6.55 -5.89 -11.82
N ILE A 28 -5.35 -5.44 -12.20
CA ILE A 28 -4.66 -5.93 -13.41
C ILE A 28 -4.36 -7.43 -13.30
N MET A 29 -3.86 -7.89 -12.16
CA MET A 29 -3.62 -9.33 -11.93
C MET A 29 -4.91 -10.15 -12.04
N LEU A 30 -6.03 -9.66 -11.51
CA LEU A 30 -7.32 -10.35 -11.65
C LEU A 30 -7.78 -10.45 -13.11
N ILE A 31 -7.58 -9.39 -13.91
CA ILE A 31 -7.88 -9.42 -15.35
C ILE A 31 -7.03 -10.48 -16.05
N ILE A 32 -5.73 -10.55 -15.76
CA ILE A 32 -4.84 -11.56 -16.35
C ILE A 32 -5.25 -12.97 -15.92
N ALA A 33 -5.55 -13.19 -14.65
CA ALA A 33 -6.00 -14.49 -14.16
C ALA A 33 -7.28 -14.94 -14.88
N GLY A 34 -8.24 -14.02 -15.06
CA GLY A 34 -9.46 -14.25 -15.83
C GLY A 34 -9.20 -14.59 -17.30
N ALA A 35 -8.23 -13.94 -17.93
CA ALA A 35 -7.85 -14.21 -19.32
C ALA A 35 -7.14 -15.57 -19.49
N THR A 36 -6.43 -16.06 -18.47
CA THR A 36 -5.71 -17.35 -18.54
C THR A 36 -6.53 -18.56 -18.13
N ARG A 37 -7.81 -18.38 -17.76
CA ARG A 37 -8.62 -19.42 -17.10
C ARG A 37 -8.87 -20.66 -17.98
N ASP A 38 -8.87 -20.51 -19.30
CA ASP A 38 -9.26 -21.57 -20.24
C ASP A 38 -8.12 -22.60 -20.47
N ILE A 39 -6.91 -22.32 -19.99
CA ILE A 39 -5.77 -23.23 -20.05
C ILE A 39 -5.45 -23.70 -18.63
N SER A 40 -5.84 -24.93 -18.28
CA SER A 40 -5.83 -25.42 -16.89
C SER A 40 -4.49 -25.24 -16.17
N VAL A 41 -3.38 -25.68 -16.78
CA VAL A 41 -2.03 -25.60 -16.19
C VAL A 41 -1.57 -24.15 -16.02
N VAL A 42 -1.78 -23.32 -17.04
CA VAL A 42 -1.41 -21.89 -16.98
C VAL A 42 -2.24 -21.18 -15.92
N SER A 43 -3.54 -21.47 -15.84
CA SER A 43 -4.45 -20.92 -14.83
C SER A 43 -3.96 -21.23 -13.41
N THR A 44 -3.60 -22.48 -13.11
CA THR A 44 -3.07 -22.86 -11.79
C THR A 44 -1.77 -22.13 -11.44
N ILE A 45 -0.81 -22.08 -12.38
CA ILE A 45 0.46 -21.38 -12.16
C ILE A 45 0.23 -19.89 -11.93
N THR A 46 -0.59 -19.24 -12.77
CA THR A 46 -0.93 -17.83 -12.65
C THR A 46 -1.58 -17.53 -11.29
N GLN A 47 -2.53 -18.35 -10.85
CA GLN A 47 -3.20 -18.17 -9.56
C GLN A 47 -2.23 -18.27 -8.38
N ILE A 48 -1.31 -19.24 -8.39
CA ILE A 48 -0.30 -19.40 -7.33
C ILE A 48 0.63 -18.17 -7.30
N LEU A 49 1.17 -17.77 -8.45
CA LEU A 49 2.07 -16.63 -8.55
C LEU A 49 1.38 -15.33 -8.10
N PHE A 50 0.15 -15.08 -8.54
CA PHE A 50 -0.60 -13.88 -8.16
C PHE A 50 -1.00 -13.88 -6.69
N THR A 51 -1.27 -15.04 -6.10
CA THR A 51 -1.50 -15.15 -4.65
C THR A 51 -0.25 -14.73 -3.87
N VAL A 52 0.93 -15.24 -4.26
CA VAL A 52 2.20 -14.83 -3.63
C VAL A 52 2.47 -13.34 -3.83
N CYS A 53 2.28 -12.83 -5.06
CA CYS A 53 2.42 -11.40 -5.36
C CYS A 53 1.46 -10.53 -4.54
N PHE A 54 0.21 -10.95 -4.37
CA PHE A 54 -0.78 -10.25 -3.54
C PHE A 54 -0.28 -10.05 -2.11
N PHE A 55 0.24 -11.12 -1.48
CA PHE A 55 0.77 -11.05 -0.12
C PHE A 55 2.01 -10.14 -0.04
N LEU A 56 2.95 -10.25 -0.98
CA LEU A 56 4.14 -9.41 -1.02
C LEU A 56 3.77 -7.93 -1.19
N LEU A 57 2.87 -7.60 -2.12
CA LEU A 57 2.41 -6.23 -2.34
C LEU A 57 1.67 -5.67 -1.12
N THR A 58 0.85 -6.51 -0.46
CA THR A 58 0.15 -6.12 0.78
C THR A 58 1.13 -5.81 1.91
N PHE A 59 2.13 -6.66 2.10
CA PHE A 59 3.19 -6.43 3.08
C PHE A 59 3.95 -5.13 2.81
N VAL A 60 4.30 -4.86 1.56
CA VAL A 60 4.97 -3.62 1.15
C VAL A 60 4.09 -2.39 1.40
N ALA A 61 2.81 -2.45 1.03
CA ALA A 61 1.87 -1.35 1.24
C ALA A 61 1.70 -1.00 2.73
N ILE A 62 1.61 -2.01 3.59
CA ILE A 62 1.55 -1.85 5.05
C ILE A 62 2.87 -1.26 5.57
N ARG A 63 4.02 -1.77 5.13
CA ARG A 63 5.34 -1.25 5.53
C ARG A 63 5.49 0.23 5.19
N MET A 64 5.14 0.63 3.98
CA MET A 64 5.20 2.03 3.55
C MET A 64 4.24 2.91 4.34
N SER A 65 3.01 2.45 4.55
CA SER A 65 2.01 3.16 5.37
C SER A 65 2.49 3.36 6.81
N ASN A 66 3.17 2.36 7.40
CA ASN A 66 3.75 2.44 8.74
C ASN A 66 4.93 3.41 8.81
N ALA A 67 5.77 3.48 7.79
CA ALA A 67 6.83 4.49 7.72
C ALA A 67 6.25 5.91 7.72
N LEU A 68 5.14 6.13 7.00
CA LEU A 68 4.42 7.40 7.01
C LEU A 68 3.77 7.71 8.37
N ASN A 69 3.24 6.70 9.07
CA ASN A 69 2.72 6.87 10.43
C ASN A 69 3.81 7.36 11.39
N ARG A 70 5.03 6.81 11.29
CA ARG A 70 6.16 7.25 12.12
C ARG A 70 6.53 8.70 11.86
N LYS A 71 6.54 9.13 10.59
CA LYS A 71 6.77 10.54 10.23
C LYS A 71 5.69 11.46 10.80
N ALA A 72 4.41 11.07 10.69
CA ALA A 72 3.31 11.84 11.27
C ALA A 72 3.40 11.92 12.81
N LEU A 73 3.82 10.83 13.47
CA LEU A 73 4.01 10.80 14.91
C LEU A 73 5.15 11.73 15.36
N ALA A 74 6.28 11.73 14.65
CA ALA A 74 7.38 12.65 14.93
C ALA A 74 6.94 14.12 14.83
N ALA A 75 6.26 14.48 13.74
CA ALA A 75 5.71 15.83 13.57
C ALA A 75 4.66 16.20 14.64
N ARG A 76 3.90 15.21 15.14
CA ARG A 76 2.95 15.43 16.25
C ARG A 76 3.69 15.76 17.55
N ARG A 77 4.78 15.05 17.85
CA ARG A 77 5.61 15.27 19.05
C ARG A 77 6.30 16.64 19.03
N GLU A 78 6.78 17.07 17.87
CA GLU A 78 7.37 18.41 17.69
C GLU A 78 6.39 19.54 18.05
N VAL A 79 5.08 19.33 17.87
CA VAL A 79 4.06 20.35 18.12
C VAL A 79 3.40 20.23 19.50
N LEU A 80 3.21 19.01 20.01
CA LEU A 80 2.48 18.76 21.27
C LEU A 80 3.40 18.49 22.47
N GLY A 81 4.72 18.37 22.27
CA GLY A 81 5.65 17.91 23.31
C GLY A 81 5.63 16.39 23.48
N ASP A 82 6.63 15.86 24.20
CA ASP A 82 6.81 14.42 24.46
C ASP A 82 5.94 13.88 25.62
N ASP A 83 5.08 14.71 26.22
CA ASP A 83 4.37 14.44 27.48
C ASP A 83 2.96 13.80 27.32
N LEU A 84 2.73 13.02 26.25
CA LEU A 84 1.51 12.18 26.07
C LEU A 84 1.85 10.76 25.60
#